data_AF-A0A0M0JJE6-F1
#
_entry.id   AF-A0A0M0JJE6-F1
#
_cell.length_a   1.000
_cell.length_b   1.000
_cell.length_c   1.000
_cell.angle_alpha   90.00
_cell.angle_beta   90.00
_cell.angle_gamma   90.00
#
_symmetry.space_group_name_H-M   'P 1'
#
loop_
_entity.id
_entity.type
_entity.pdbx_description
1 polymer ?
#
loop_
_entity_poly.entity_id
_entity_poly.type
_entity_poly.pdbx_seq_one_letter_code
_entity_poly.pdbx_strand_id
1 'polypeptide(L)'
;MMIGAFILAANPNPTCAPPAVCNPPPAKFVRANLEHPRQQWNYNGGFCGAFSLQTLMMTHGAWVSEDLVRKANIGAPCFGHGNGPNSTICQSKNDTECISTAPLGCEVGPENYAQTCSGLRLRCDVWDYSQPKPQASAFKRWMKSHLVTGVGLVWVPMLKGASNTPYGARSCPGGGHFNHHEPVLGIGSNRSLSDPTVYEDDWIAHLSDEDEGELVTYYRTFGSLEDAPSMNGNCLEADPSRSCAYPCFDQDVTYGIAVHGFARTEASLPNKELPVRIDVLRDLEPDPREGQKPVPMHARVNVSGLTAGHQYTLYAYRGFNSFPTTGIEGYDDKIEFTATSATWSYTDPRAFLSDDAIYYIAVERTDRAVARAVAGAMRQLECRKGGSSSTSFHATLDDSGWAPGSGYFTVTAASIMDNYHSAAPLVCVGNDFKRPISCVGYDNGDSGTLVQVTLTPTPTGLPTASYRFLNISEDPVARPPQTKGPWDCSVTVTG
;
A
#
# COMPACT_ATOMS: atom_id res chain seq x y z
N MET A 1 1.32 -7.79 20.26
CA MET A 1 0.97 -6.36 20.10
C MET A 1 -0.35 -6.34 19.33
N MET A 2 -1.47 -6.12 20.01
CA MET A 2 -2.80 -6.06 19.38
C MET A 2 -2.87 -4.77 18.57
N ILE A 3 -2.85 -4.89 17.25
CA ILE A 3 -3.29 -3.82 16.35
C ILE A 3 -4.81 -3.85 16.45
N GLY A 4 -5.40 -2.78 16.96
CA GLY A 4 -6.85 -2.66 17.12
C GLY A 4 -7.53 -2.75 15.76
N ALA A 5 -8.13 -3.90 15.48
CA ALA A 5 -9.08 -4.03 14.39
C ALA A 5 -10.34 -3.25 14.80
N PHE A 6 -10.66 -2.20 14.04
CA PHE A 6 -12.01 -1.67 14.05
C PHE A 6 -12.92 -2.73 13.42
N ILE A 7 -13.53 -3.57 14.25
CA ILE A 7 -14.65 -4.40 13.83
C ILE A 7 -15.84 -3.45 13.79
N LEU A 8 -16.23 -3.00 12.58
CA LEU A 8 -17.50 -2.32 12.38
C LEU A 8 -18.61 -3.23 12.92
N ALA A 9 -19.53 -2.63 13.69
CA ALA A 9 -20.61 -3.34 14.35
C ALA A 9 -21.44 -4.11 13.31
N ALA A 10 -21.68 -5.40 13.58
CA ALA A 10 -22.49 -6.27 12.74
C ALA A 10 -23.88 -5.66 12.51
N ASN A 11 -24.28 -5.58 11.25
CA ASN A 11 -25.64 -5.21 10.84
C ASN A 11 -26.62 -6.27 11.41
N PRO A 12 -27.66 -5.90 12.17
CA PRO A 12 -28.57 -6.86 12.78
C PRO A 12 -29.47 -7.49 11.71
N ASN A 13 -29.04 -8.63 11.17
CA ASN A 13 -29.72 -9.52 10.23
C ASN A 13 -29.94 -9.02 8.80
N PRO A 14 -28.92 -9.23 7.94
CA PRO A 14 -29.13 -9.82 6.63
C PRO A 14 -28.99 -11.34 6.77
N THR A 15 -29.89 -12.13 6.18
CA THR A 15 -29.76 -13.59 6.16
C THR A 15 -28.43 -13.94 5.50
N CYS A 16 -27.45 -14.43 6.25
CA CYS A 16 -26.21 -14.96 5.66
C CYS A 16 -26.56 -16.11 4.71
N ALA A 17 -25.96 -16.20 3.52
CA ALA A 17 -26.18 -17.37 2.65
C ALA A 17 -25.03 -18.39 2.82
N PRO A 18 -25.33 -19.69 2.83
CA PRO A 18 -24.29 -20.70 2.77
C PRO A 18 -23.56 -20.66 1.41
N PRO A 19 -22.30 -21.15 1.33
CA PRO A 19 -21.54 -21.78 2.41
C PRO A 19 -20.73 -20.83 3.30
N ALA A 20 -20.70 -19.51 3.10
CA ALA A 20 -20.00 -18.66 4.06
C ALA A 20 -20.83 -18.22 5.25
N VAL A 21 -20.12 -17.60 6.19
CA VAL A 21 -20.67 -17.08 7.43
C VAL A 21 -20.42 -15.58 7.50
N CYS A 22 -21.24 -14.89 8.29
CA CYS A 22 -21.23 -13.43 8.43
C CYS A 22 -20.56 -13.00 9.75
N ASN A 23 -20.15 -13.98 10.54
CA ASN A 23 -19.35 -13.80 11.73
C ASN A 23 -17.97 -14.42 11.47
N PRO A 24 -16.87 -13.71 11.80
CA PRO A 24 -15.53 -14.23 11.59
C PRO A 24 -15.33 -15.53 12.39
N PRO A 25 -14.84 -16.61 11.76
CA PRO A 25 -14.41 -17.79 12.50
C PRO A 25 -13.32 -17.42 13.53
N PRO A 26 -13.25 -18.09 14.69
CA PRO A 26 -12.23 -17.80 15.69
C PRO A 26 -10.81 -17.94 15.13
N ALA A 27 -9.99 -16.91 15.31
CA ALA A 27 -8.59 -16.90 14.89
C ALA A 27 -7.71 -16.18 15.94
N LYS A 28 -6.50 -16.69 16.15
CA LYS A 28 -5.51 -16.07 17.06
C LYS A 28 -4.87 -14.82 16.47
N PHE A 29 -4.69 -14.80 15.16
CA PHE A 29 -4.08 -13.72 14.43
C PHE A 29 -5.03 -13.27 13.33
N VAL A 30 -5.36 -11.98 13.32
CA VAL A 30 -6.27 -11.39 12.36
C VAL A 30 -5.62 -10.15 11.77
N ARG A 31 -5.73 -9.99 10.46
CA ARG A 31 -5.45 -8.75 9.76
C ARG A 31 -6.61 -8.49 8.81
N ALA A 32 -7.35 -7.42 9.04
CA ALA A 32 -8.47 -7.06 8.19
C ALA A 32 -8.56 -5.54 8.07
N ASN A 33 -8.69 -5.07 6.83
CA ASN A 33 -8.91 -3.66 6.47
C ASN A 33 -10.34 -3.51 5.94
N LEU A 34 -11.32 -3.95 6.72
CA LEU A 34 -12.72 -4.02 6.25
C LEU A 34 -13.27 -2.63 5.96
N GLU A 35 -13.70 -2.42 4.72
CA GLU A 35 -14.56 -1.32 4.31
C GLU A 35 -16.02 -1.60 4.67
N HIS A 36 -16.81 -0.53 4.74
CA HIS A 36 -18.27 -0.68 4.77
C HIS A 36 -18.71 -1.38 3.47
N PRO A 37 -19.50 -2.48 3.54
CA PRO A 37 -20.07 -3.11 2.36
C PRO A 37 -20.91 -2.11 1.56
N ARG A 38 -20.79 -2.15 0.24
CA ARG A 38 -21.39 -1.20 -0.69
C ARG A 38 -21.85 -1.97 -1.93
N GLN A 39 -22.74 -1.38 -2.70
CA GLN A 39 -23.33 -2.02 -3.87
C GLN A 39 -22.66 -1.55 -5.15
N GLN A 40 -22.40 -2.48 -6.06
CA GLN A 40 -22.05 -2.21 -7.45
C GLN A 40 -23.24 -1.62 -8.22
N TRP A 41 -22.98 -1.04 -9.39
CA TRP A 41 -24.05 -0.81 -10.35
C TRP A 41 -24.54 -2.12 -10.99
N ASN A 42 -25.76 -2.52 -10.66
CA ASN A 42 -26.43 -3.70 -11.25
C ASN A 42 -26.94 -3.48 -12.68
N TYR A 43 -26.59 -2.35 -13.30
CA TYR A 43 -26.98 -2.04 -14.68
C TYR A 43 -26.13 -2.80 -15.69
N ASN A 44 -26.82 -3.41 -16.67
CA ASN A 44 -26.25 -4.19 -17.77
C ASN A 44 -25.29 -5.32 -17.39
N GLY A 45 -25.02 -5.59 -16.11
CA GLY A 45 -23.97 -6.51 -15.69
C GLY A 45 -22.55 -5.91 -15.84
N GLY A 46 -21.60 -6.42 -15.05
CA GLY A 46 -20.16 -6.18 -15.27
C GLY A 46 -19.56 -4.95 -14.60
N PHE A 47 -20.09 -4.52 -13.45
CA PHE A 47 -19.44 -3.52 -12.59
C PHE A 47 -18.77 -4.09 -11.35
N CYS A 48 -18.95 -5.37 -11.05
CA CYS A 48 -18.32 -6.06 -9.92
C CYS A 48 -16.81 -5.83 -9.81
N GLY A 49 -16.10 -5.91 -10.94
CA GLY A 49 -14.66 -5.66 -10.96
C GLY A 49 -14.32 -4.18 -10.76
N ALA A 50 -15.18 -3.27 -11.22
CA ALA A 50 -15.01 -1.83 -11.02
C ALA A 50 -15.26 -1.43 -9.56
N PHE A 51 -16.36 -1.90 -9.00
CA PHE A 51 -16.69 -1.82 -7.59
C PHE A 51 -15.58 -2.38 -6.69
N SER A 52 -15.10 -3.59 -7.01
CA SER A 52 -14.05 -4.26 -6.25
C SER A 52 -12.77 -3.41 -6.23
N LEU A 53 -12.35 -2.88 -7.37
CA LEU A 53 -11.19 -1.98 -7.42
C LEU A 53 -11.45 -0.65 -6.72
N GLN A 54 -12.62 -0.02 -6.88
CA GLN A 54 -12.99 1.20 -6.14
C GLN A 54 -12.83 0.96 -4.63
N THR A 55 -13.36 -0.16 -4.12
CA THR A 55 -13.25 -0.55 -2.71
C THR A 55 -11.79 -0.72 -2.28
N LEU A 56 -10.95 -1.39 -3.07
CA LEU A 56 -9.53 -1.52 -2.75
C LEU A 56 -8.81 -0.16 -2.79
N MET A 57 -9.17 0.74 -3.70
CA MET A 57 -8.60 2.09 -3.77
C MET A 57 -8.93 2.93 -2.53
N MET A 58 -10.11 2.72 -1.92
CA MET A 58 -10.49 3.38 -0.67
C MET A 58 -9.56 2.98 0.49
N THR A 59 -9.06 1.74 0.51
CA THR A 59 -8.05 1.29 1.49
C THR A 59 -6.69 1.98 1.34
N HIS A 60 -6.49 2.67 0.21
CA HIS A 60 -5.30 3.46 -0.13
C HIS A 60 -5.60 4.95 -0.28
N GLY A 61 -6.72 5.41 0.30
CA GLY A 61 -7.00 6.82 0.46
C GLY A 61 -7.63 7.47 -0.77
N ALA A 62 -8.32 6.70 -1.62
CA ALA A 62 -8.92 7.23 -2.84
C ALA A 62 -10.33 6.73 -3.10
N TRP A 63 -11.19 7.64 -3.56
CA TRP A 63 -12.46 7.32 -4.20
C TRP A 63 -12.29 7.55 -5.69
N VAL A 64 -12.75 6.59 -6.49
CA VAL A 64 -12.86 6.73 -7.94
C VAL A 64 -14.16 6.07 -8.35
N SER A 65 -15.07 6.84 -8.97
CA SER A 65 -16.36 6.34 -9.49
C SER A 65 -16.20 5.02 -10.26
N GLU A 66 -17.18 4.12 -10.13
CA GLU A 66 -17.22 2.87 -10.90
C GLU A 66 -17.12 3.10 -12.43
N ASP A 67 -17.69 4.20 -12.93
CA ASP A 67 -17.57 4.62 -14.33
C ASP A 67 -16.13 4.94 -14.71
N LEU A 68 -15.44 5.71 -13.86
CA LEU A 68 -14.05 6.10 -14.08
C LEU A 68 -13.10 4.90 -14.00
N VAL A 69 -13.39 3.93 -13.12
CA VAL A 69 -12.64 2.68 -13.06
C VAL A 69 -12.69 1.93 -14.38
N ARG A 70 -13.87 1.80 -14.99
CA ARG A 70 -13.99 1.19 -16.32
C ARG A 70 -13.29 2.01 -17.39
N LYS A 71 -13.41 3.34 -17.37
CA LYS A 71 -12.75 4.21 -18.35
C LYS A 71 -11.23 4.13 -18.30
N ALA A 72 -10.63 3.64 -17.20
CA ALA A 72 -9.20 3.43 -17.09
C ALA A 72 -8.65 2.39 -18.09
N ASN A 73 -9.48 1.50 -18.64
CA ASN A 73 -9.06 0.47 -19.60
C ASN A 73 -9.54 0.70 -21.04
N ILE A 74 -9.91 1.94 -21.40
CA ILE A 74 -10.28 2.27 -22.79
C ILE A 74 -9.17 1.84 -23.75
N GLY A 75 -9.54 1.04 -24.75
CA GLY A 75 -8.62 0.50 -25.76
C GLY A 75 -7.97 -0.84 -25.39
N ALA A 76 -8.21 -1.37 -24.19
CA ALA A 76 -7.80 -2.72 -23.81
C ALA A 76 -8.68 -3.81 -24.48
N PRO A 77 -8.21 -5.08 -24.50
CA PRO A 77 -9.08 -6.21 -24.81
C PRO A 77 -10.32 -6.23 -23.93
N CYS A 78 -11.42 -6.67 -24.50
CA CYS A 78 -12.73 -6.52 -23.89
C CYS A 78 -13.65 -7.63 -24.36
N PHE A 79 -13.96 -8.56 -23.46
CA PHE A 79 -14.77 -9.73 -23.77
C PHE A 79 -16.15 -9.71 -23.09
N GLY A 80 -16.34 -8.87 -22.08
CA GLY A 80 -17.61 -8.65 -21.35
C GLY A 80 -18.48 -7.52 -21.86
N HIS A 81 -19.18 -6.80 -20.97
CA HIS A 81 -20.00 -5.63 -21.28
C HIS A 81 -19.14 -4.46 -21.79
N GLY A 82 -18.53 -4.64 -22.96
CA GLY A 82 -17.67 -3.71 -23.62
C GLY A 82 -18.48 -2.74 -24.42
N ASN A 83 -18.59 -1.54 -23.89
CA ASN A 83 -18.99 -0.44 -24.71
C ASN A 83 -17.73 0.04 -25.47
N GLY A 84 -17.37 -0.69 -26.53
CA GLY A 84 -16.27 -0.34 -27.44
C GLY A 84 -16.39 1.08 -27.99
N PRO A 85 -15.39 1.59 -28.73
CA PRO A 85 -15.37 2.99 -29.19
C PRO A 85 -16.56 3.41 -30.08
N ASN A 86 -17.36 2.45 -30.56
CA ASN A 86 -18.60 2.65 -31.32
C ASN A 86 -19.83 2.00 -30.66
N SER A 87 -19.76 1.67 -29.39
CA SER A 87 -20.90 1.11 -28.67
C SER A 87 -21.96 2.18 -28.41
N THR A 88 -23.20 1.74 -28.40
CA THR A 88 -24.35 2.61 -28.30
C THR A 88 -24.99 2.39 -26.94
N ILE A 89 -25.19 3.46 -26.16
CA ILE A 89 -25.98 3.38 -24.92
C ILE A 89 -27.44 3.32 -25.33
N CYS A 90 -28.11 2.22 -25.03
CA CYS A 90 -29.57 2.15 -25.08
C CYS A 90 -30.04 2.37 -23.63
N GLN A 91 -30.78 3.45 -23.36
CA GLN A 91 -31.23 3.81 -22.01
C GLN A 91 -32.23 2.80 -21.43
N SER A 92 -32.69 1.83 -22.22
CA SER A 92 -33.46 0.68 -21.78
C SER A 92 -33.23 -0.54 -22.67
N LYS A 93 -33.52 -1.74 -22.14
CA LYS A 93 -33.53 -3.01 -22.92
C LYS A 93 -34.48 -2.97 -24.14
N ASN A 94 -35.40 -2.02 -24.20
CA ASN A 94 -36.41 -1.89 -25.25
C ASN A 94 -36.22 -0.65 -26.14
N ASP A 95 -35.14 0.11 -25.96
CA ASP A 95 -34.92 1.33 -26.74
C ASP A 95 -34.43 0.99 -28.14
N THR A 96 -35.22 1.38 -29.14
CA THR A 96 -34.87 1.31 -30.56
C THR A 96 -33.94 2.44 -31.01
N GLU A 97 -33.61 3.36 -30.11
CA GLU A 97 -32.81 4.54 -30.39
C GLU A 97 -31.67 4.63 -29.37
N CYS A 98 -30.57 3.98 -29.70
CA CYS A 98 -29.39 4.00 -28.87
C CYS A 98 -28.57 5.26 -29.21
N ILE A 99 -28.13 6.01 -28.20
CA ILE A 99 -27.30 7.21 -28.39
C ILE A 99 -25.84 6.78 -28.44
N SER A 100 -25.11 7.15 -29.50
CA SER A 100 -23.66 7.03 -29.50
C SER A 100 -23.09 8.11 -28.57
N THR A 101 -22.54 7.69 -27.44
CA THR A 101 -21.79 8.57 -26.55
C THR A 101 -20.43 7.95 -26.26
N ALA A 102 -19.51 8.80 -25.80
CA ALA A 102 -18.10 8.54 -25.52
C ALA A 102 -17.73 7.10 -25.08
N PRO A 103 -16.51 6.62 -25.39
CA PRO A 103 -16.05 5.30 -24.95
C PRO A 103 -16.24 5.13 -23.45
N LEU A 104 -17.00 4.10 -23.05
CA LEU A 104 -17.39 3.86 -21.66
C LEU A 104 -16.46 2.89 -20.92
N GLY A 105 -15.38 2.48 -21.58
CA GLY A 105 -14.48 1.45 -21.08
C GLY A 105 -15.17 0.09 -20.96
N CYS A 106 -14.41 -0.86 -20.43
CA CYS A 106 -14.79 -2.26 -20.37
C CYS A 106 -14.99 -2.69 -18.93
N GLU A 107 -15.84 -3.70 -18.75
CA GLU A 107 -15.86 -4.48 -17.53
C GLU A 107 -14.44 -4.91 -17.18
N VAL A 108 -14.08 -4.81 -15.90
CA VAL A 108 -12.77 -5.18 -15.40
C VAL A 108 -12.73 -6.70 -15.32
N GLY A 109 -11.87 -7.33 -16.13
CA GLY A 109 -11.80 -8.78 -16.29
C GLY A 109 -10.38 -9.27 -16.59
N PRO A 110 -10.12 -10.60 -16.54
CA PRO A 110 -8.79 -11.18 -16.70
C PRO A 110 -8.03 -10.73 -17.96
N GLU A 111 -8.75 -10.32 -19.00
CA GLU A 111 -8.20 -9.82 -20.25
C GLU A 111 -7.62 -8.39 -20.18
N ASN A 112 -8.02 -7.61 -19.17
CA ASN A 112 -7.70 -6.18 -19.07
C ASN A 112 -7.26 -5.72 -17.67
N TYR A 113 -7.03 -6.62 -16.72
CA TYR A 113 -6.56 -6.28 -15.37
C TYR A 113 -5.30 -5.41 -15.37
N ALA A 114 -4.27 -5.78 -16.15
CA ALA A 114 -3.02 -5.03 -16.20
C ALA A 114 -3.23 -3.60 -16.74
N GLN A 115 -4.05 -3.46 -17.79
CA GLN A 115 -4.39 -2.18 -18.40
C GLN A 115 -5.22 -1.32 -17.45
N THR A 116 -6.20 -1.91 -16.76
CA THR A 116 -7.02 -1.23 -15.75
C THR A 116 -6.13 -0.70 -14.61
N CYS A 117 -5.25 -1.55 -14.06
CA CYS A 117 -4.28 -1.14 -13.05
C CYS A 117 -3.38 0.01 -13.53
N SER A 118 -2.85 -0.09 -14.75
CA SER A 118 -2.02 0.98 -15.33
C SER A 118 -2.79 2.29 -15.52
N GLY A 119 -4.02 2.23 -16.03
CA GLY A 119 -4.87 3.40 -16.26
C GLY A 119 -5.27 4.10 -14.96
N LEU A 120 -5.48 3.34 -13.90
CA LEU A 120 -5.72 3.83 -12.55
C LEU A 120 -4.45 4.27 -11.80
N ARG A 121 -3.28 4.12 -12.42
CA ARG A 121 -1.97 4.38 -11.80
C ARG A 121 -1.78 3.56 -10.51
N LEU A 122 -2.23 2.32 -10.50
CA LEU A 122 -2.09 1.39 -9.37
C LEU A 122 -0.83 0.54 -9.51
N ARG A 123 -0.20 0.23 -8.38
CA ARG A 123 0.78 -0.85 -8.28
C ARG A 123 0.01 -2.12 -7.96
N CYS A 124 -0.23 -2.91 -8.99
CA CYS A 124 -0.90 -4.20 -8.86
C CYS A 124 0.07 -5.38 -9.00
N ASP A 125 -0.24 -6.48 -8.33
CA ASP A 125 0.22 -7.81 -8.69
C ASP A 125 -0.97 -8.56 -9.32
N VAL A 126 -0.87 -8.92 -10.60
CA VAL A 126 -1.93 -9.62 -11.33
C VAL A 126 -1.59 -11.11 -11.35
N TRP A 127 -2.52 -11.95 -10.91
CA TRP A 127 -2.31 -13.39 -10.88
C TRP A 127 -2.05 -13.94 -12.29
N ASP A 128 -0.99 -14.73 -12.42
CA ASP A 128 -0.64 -15.44 -13.64
C ASP A 128 -1.51 -16.69 -13.80
N TYR A 129 -2.62 -16.56 -14.53
CA TYR A 129 -3.50 -17.68 -14.83
C TYR A 129 -2.92 -18.68 -15.85
N SER A 130 -1.69 -18.49 -16.35
CA SER A 130 -1.01 -19.46 -17.22
C SER A 130 -0.25 -20.56 -16.46
N GLN A 131 -0.24 -20.48 -15.12
CA GLN A 131 0.39 -21.48 -14.23
C GLN A 131 -0.19 -22.90 -14.42
N PRO A 132 0.56 -23.96 -14.05
CA PRO A 132 0.09 -25.34 -14.14
C PRO A 132 -1.22 -25.58 -13.36
N LYS A 133 -2.13 -26.36 -13.96
CA LYS A 133 -3.39 -26.79 -13.33
C LYS A 133 -3.19 -28.06 -12.48
N PRO A 134 -3.96 -28.26 -11.39
CA PRO A 134 -4.93 -27.33 -10.81
C PRO A 134 -4.24 -26.14 -10.11
N GLN A 135 -4.80 -24.94 -10.28
CA GLN A 135 -4.19 -23.70 -9.79
C GLN A 135 -4.56 -23.37 -8.33
N ALA A 136 -5.63 -23.95 -7.78
CA ALA A 136 -6.18 -23.60 -6.46
C ALA A 136 -5.13 -23.48 -5.35
N SER A 137 -4.22 -24.46 -5.25
CA SER A 137 -3.17 -24.47 -4.23
C SER A 137 -2.18 -23.31 -4.39
N ALA A 138 -1.81 -22.97 -5.63
CA ALA A 138 -0.88 -21.89 -5.91
C ALA A 138 -1.57 -20.52 -5.72
N PHE A 139 -2.81 -20.40 -6.16
CA PHE A 139 -3.63 -19.20 -5.98
C PHE A 139 -3.86 -18.88 -4.50
N LYS A 140 -4.19 -19.90 -3.68
CA LYS A 140 -4.31 -19.73 -2.22
C LYS A 140 -3.01 -19.22 -1.57
N ARG A 141 -1.84 -19.73 -1.99
CA ARG A 141 -0.56 -19.20 -1.50
C ARG A 141 -0.35 -17.75 -1.90
N TRP A 142 -0.70 -17.39 -3.13
CA TRP A 142 -0.65 -16.01 -3.62
C TRP A 142 -1.57 -15.09 -2.82
N MET A 143 -2.85 -15.46 -2.64
CA MET A 143 -3.81 -14.71 -1.81
C MET A 143 -3.27 -14.50 -0.39
N LYS A 144 -2.80 -15.57 0.27
CA LYS A 144 -2.24 -15.49 1.61
C LYS A 144 -1.05 -14.53 1.67
N SER A 145 -0.13 -14.61 0.71
CA SER A 145 1.08 -13.77 0.68
C SER A 145 0.78 -12.26 0.67
N HIS A 146 -0.34 -11.87 0.05
CA HIS A 146 -0.79 -10.48 0.02
C HIS A 146 -1.56 -10.11 1.29
N LEU A 147 -2.57 -10.90 1.65
CA LEU A 147 -3.48 -10.59 2.76
C LEU A 147 -2.74 -10.49 4.10
N VAL A 148 -1.72 -11.32 4.35
CA VAL A 148 -0.95 -11.25 5.62
C VAL A 148 -0.17 -9.95 5.78
N THR A 149 0.13 -9.26 4.69
CA THR A 149 0.78 -7.94 4.69
C THR A 149 -0.21 -6.77 4.69
N GLY A 150 -1.50 -7.05 4.56
CA GLY A 150 -2.58 -6.05 4.54
C GLY A 150 -2.90 -5.52 3.15
N VAL A 151 -2.37 -6.17 2.11
CA VAL A 151 -2.71 -5.90 0.71
C VAL A 151 -4.04 -6.58 0.41
N GLY A 152 -5.06 -5.79 0.09
CA GLY A 152 -6.34 -6.30 -0.40
C GLY A 152 -6.26 -6.77 -1.84
N LEU A 153 -7.15 -7.68 -2.22
CA LEU A 153 -7.18 -8.26 -3.56
C LEU A 153 -8.60 -8.41 -4.09
N VAL A 154 -8.74 -8.50 -5.40
CA VAL A 154 -9.96 -8.93 -6.09
C VAL A 154 -9.81 -10.41 -6.38
N TRP A 155 -10.77 -11.21 -5.92
CA TRP A 155 -10.93 -12.60 -6.36
C TRP A 155 -12.15 -12.72 -7.27
N VAL A 156 -12.23 -13.83 -8.00
CA VAL A 156 -13.17 -13.95 -9.13
C VAL A 156 -13.96 -15.25 -8.99
N PRO A 157 -15.07 -15.23 -8.24
CA PRO A 157 -15.82 -16.44 -7.98
C PRO A 157 -16.79 -16.81 -9.13
N MET A 158 -17.19 -18.08 -9.16
CA MET A 158 -18.21 -18.66 -10.08
C MET A 158 -19.64 -18.21 -9.70
N LEU A 159 -20.73 -18.81 -10.16
CA LEU A 159 -22.08 -18.61 -9.60
C LEU A 159 -22.85 -19.94 -9.71
N LYS A 160 -23.48 -20.38 -8.61
CA LYS A 160 -24.21 -21.66 -8.60
C LYS A 160 -25.40 -21.57 -9.55
N GLY A 161 -25.50 -22.51 -10.49
CA GLY A 161 -26.58 -22.54 -11.47
C GLY A 161 -26.37 -21.63 -12.69
N ALA A 162 -25.26 -20.88 -12.73
CA ALA A 162 -24.87 -20.10 -13.90
C ALA A 162 -23.97 -20.91 -14.85
N SER A 163 -23.70 -20.35 -16.03
CA SER A 163 -22.81 -20.97 -17.03
C SER A 163 -21.33 -20.93 -16.64
N ASN A 164 -20.94 -20.11 -15.65
CA ASN A 164 -19.53 -19.85 -15.27
C ASN A 164 -18.64 -19.46 -16.44
N THR A 165 -19.25 -18.87 -17.47
CA THR A 165 -18.67 -18.42 -18.73
C THR A 165 -19.50 -17.24 -19.27
N PRO A 166 -19.52 -16.09 -18.55
CA PRO A 166 -20.53 -15.04 -18.71
C PRO A 166 -20.61 -14.51 -20.15
N TYR A 167 -19.49 -14.51 -20.89
CA TYR A 167 -19.43 -14.06 -22.29
C TYR A 167 -18.81 -15.13 -23.20
N GLY A 168 -19.05 -16.39 -22.86
CA GLY A 168 -18.51 -17.56 -23.53
C GLY A 168 -17.00 -17.74 -23.30
N ALA A 169 -16.42 -18.71 -24.00
CA ALA A 169 -15.05 -19.17 -23.77
C ALA A 169 -13.97 -18.08 -23.90
N ARG A 170 -14.25 -17.00 -24.65
CA ARG A 170 -13.29 -15.89 -24.81
C ARG A 170 -13.12 -15.06 -23.54
N SER A 171 -14.18 -14.92 -22.73
CA SER A 171 -14.10 -14.21 -21.44
C SER A 171 -13.34 -14.95 -20.35
N CYS A 172 -13.08 -16.25 -20.53
CA CYS A 172 -12.40 -17.07 -19.53
C CYS A 172 -11.06 -17.59 -20.09
N PRO A 173 -10.04 -16.74 -20.19
CA PRO A 173 -8.75 -17.11 -20.79
C PRO A 173 -8.08 -18.25 -19.99
N GLY A 174 -7.39 -19.14 -20.69
CA GLY A 174 -6.85 -20.37 -20.09
C GLY A 174 -7.89 -21.47 -19.83
N GLY A 175 -9.16 -21.23 -20.17
CA GLY A 175 -10.27 -22.17 -19.97
C GLY A 175 -10.67 -22.29 -18.50
N GLY A 176 -10.69 -21.16 -17.79
CA GLY A 176 -11.22 -21.07 -16.45
C GLY A 176 -12.72 -20.79 -16.42
N HIS A 177 -13.21 -20.57 -15.21
CA HIS A 177 -14.63 -20.38 -14.95
C HIS A 177 -14.85 -19.34 -13.87
N PHE A 178 -15.71 -18.37 -14.14
CA PHE A 178 -16.11 -17.34 -13.19
C PHE A 178 -17.39 -16.65 -13.64
N ASN A 179 -17.92 -15.78 -12.79
CA ASN A 179 -19.05 -14.93 -13.12
C ASN A 179 -19.00 -13.56 -12.45
N HIS A 180 -18.25 -13.42 -11.35
CA HIS A 180 -18.30 -12.25 -10.50
C HIS A 180 -16.91 -11.85 -10.02
N HIS A 181 -16.79 -10.64 -9.45
CA HIS A 181 -15.55 -10.13 -8.86
C HIS A 181 -15.89 -9.52 -7.51
N GLU A 182 -15.11 -9.83 -6.48
CA GLU A 182 -15.35 -9.26 -5.15
C GLU A 182 -14.04 -8.83 -4.48
N PRO A 183 -14.07 -7.79 -3.64
CA PRO A 183 -12.91 -7.39 -2.87
C PRO A 183 -12.74 -8.29 -1.63
N VAL A 184 -11.51 -8.77 -1.43
CA VAL A 184 -11.05 -9.50 -0.26
C VAL A 184 -10.11 -8.60 0.54
N LEU A 185 -10.46 -8.33 1.79
CA LEU A 185 -9.86 -7.29 2.62
C LEU A 185 -9.29 -7.80 3.95
N GLY A 186 -9.42 -9.10 4.22
CA GLY A 186 -8.96 -9.65 5.49
C GLY A 186 -8.56 -11.11 5.43
N ILE A 187 -7.77 -11.49 6.42
CA ILE A 187 -7.35 -12.85 6.72
C ILE A 187 -7.33 -13.08 8.23
N GLY A 188 -7.75 -14.27 8.65
CA GLY A 188 -7.53 -14.78 10.00
C GLY A 188 -6.86 -16.15 9.97
N SER A 189 -6.02 -16.40 10.97
CA SER A 189 -5.29 -17.65 11.12
C SER A 189 -5.11 -18.02 12.59
N ASN A 190 -5.06 -19.32 12.87
CA ASN A 190 -4.60 -19.86 14.15
C ASN A 190 -3.07 -19.99 14.22
N ARG A 191 -2.36 -19.62 13.16
CA ARG A 191 -0.91 -19.60 13.02
C ARG A 191 -0.43 -18.16 12.84
N SER A 192 0.86 -17.92 13.06
CA SER A 192 1.44 -16.58 12.84
C SER A 192 1.18 -16.11 11.41
N LEU A 193 0.84 -14.84 11.21
CA LEU A 193 0.70 -14.27 9.86
C LEU A 193 2.03 -14.20 9.09
N SER A 194 3.16 -14.42 9.78
CA SER A 194 4.47 -14.58 9.13
C SER A 194 4.73 -16.01 8.61
N ASP A 195 3.86 -16.98 8.93
CA ASP A 195 3.96 -18.35 8.41
C ASP A 195 3.37 -18.38 6.97
N PRO A 196 4.19 -18.67 5.95
CA PRO A 196 3.74 -18.68 4.56
C PRO A 196 2.86 -19.89 4.22
N THR A 197 2.80 -20.91 5.10
CA THR A 197 2.03 -22.14 4.87
C THR A 197 0.55 -21.83 4.84
N VAL A 198 -0.18 -22.23 3.80
CA VAL A 198 -1.64 -22.15 3.77
C VAL A 198 -2.21 -23.27 4.63
N TYR A 199 -3.10 -22.93 5.56
CA TYR A 199 -3.85 -23.90 6.34
C TYR A 199 -5.32 -23.84 5.95
N GLU A 200 -5.96 -25.00 5.92
CA GLU A 200 -7.38 -25.12 5.53
C GLU A 200 -8.31 -24.32 6.46
N ASP A 201 -7.92 -24.10 7.72
CA ASP A 201 -8.64 -23.31 8.73
C ASP A 201 -8.29 -21.81 8.74
N ASP A 202 -7.33 -21.37 7.92
CA ASP A 202 -7.19 -19.95 7.64
C ASP A 202 -8.48 -19.46 6.98
N TRP A 203 -8.90 -18.22 7.20
CA TRP A 203 -10.09 -17.66 6.56
C TRP A 203 -9.81 -16.32 5.90
N ILE A 204 -10.56 -16.00 4.85
CA ILE A 204 -10.59 -14.69 4.20
C ILE A 204 -11.86 -13.93 4.60
N ALA A 205 -11.81 -12.60 4.54
CA ALA A 205 -12.98 -11.74 4.62
C ALA A 205 -13.18 -11.01 3.28
N HIS A 206 -14.35 -11.16 2.67
CA HIS A 206 -14.73 -10.52 1.42
C HIS A 206 -16.06 -9.76 1.57
N LEU A 207 -16.31 -8.78 0.71
CA LEU A 207 -17.56 -8.00 0.73
C LEU A 207 -18.43 -8.42 -0.44
N SER A 208 -19.74 -8.60 -0.19
CA SER A 208 -20.73 -8.65 -1.25
C SER A 208 -21.06 -7.27 -1.77
N ASP A 209 -21.43 -7.23 -3.05
CA ASP A 209 -21.71 -6.00 -3.78
C ASP A 209 -22.95 -6.07 -4.68
N GLU A 210 -23.61 -7.23 -4.82
CA GLU A 210 -24.75 -7.37 -5.73
C GLU A 210 -26.05 -6.78 -5.16
N ASP A 211 -26.50 -7.15 -3.95
CA ASP A 211 -27.83 -6.79 -3.46
C ASP A 211 -27.81 -5.86 -2.24
N GLU A 212 -28.54 -4.72 -2.30
CA GLU A 212 -28.67 -3.74 -1.20
C GLU A 212 -29.15 -4.37 0.13
N GLY A 213 -29.99 -5.41 0.03
CA GLY A 213 -30.50 -6.15 1.19
C GLY A 213 -29.48 -7.11 1.81
N GLU A 214 -28.33 -7.28 1.17
CA GLU A 214 -27.32 -8.30 1.48
C GLU A 214 -25.89 -7.74 1.49
N LEU A 215 -25.74 -6.43 1.71
CA LEU A 215 -24.44 -5.78 1.87
C LEU A 215 -23.82 -6.18 3.22
N VAL A 216 -23.03 -7.25 3.20
CA VAL A 216 -22.39 -7.81 4.40
C VAL A 216 -20.96 -8.25 4.11
N THR A 217 -20.21 -8.44 5.19
CA THR A 217 -18.89 -9.08 5.12
C THR A 217 -19.05 -10.58 5.30
N TYR A 218 -18.47 -11.33 4.36
CA TYR A 218 -18.48 -12.76 4.32
C TYR A 218 -17.12 -13.35 4.66
N TYR A 219 -17.15 -14.49 5.35
CA TYR A 219 -15.95 -15.19 5.80
C TYR A 219 -15.93 -16.62 5.31
N ARG A 220 -14.87 -16.99 4.58
CA ARG A 220 -14.65 -18.34 4.04
C ARG A 220 -13.31 -18.89 4.48
N THR A 221 -13.27 -20.16 4.85
CA THR A 221 -12.00 -20.83 5.12
C THR A 221 -11.29 -21.18 3.82
N PHE A 222 -9.96 -21.22 3.82
CA PHE A 222 -9.14 -21.55 2.66
C PHE A 222 -9.47 -22.93 2.09
N GLY A 223 -9.84 -23.90 2.93
CA GLY A 223 -10.27 -25.22 2.46
C GLY A 223 -11.65 -25.27 1.83
N SER A 224 -12.40 -24.17 1.88
CA SER A 224 -13.72 -24.05 1.26
C SER A 224 -13.71 -23.26 -0.04
N LEU A 225 -12.60 -22.66 -0.48
CA LEU A 225 -12.64 -21.61 -1.51
C LEU A 225 -12.77 -22.11 -2.95
N GLU A 226 -12.26 -23.30 -3.26
CA GLU A 226 -12.26 -23.85 -4.61
C GLU A 226 -13.38 -24.86 -4.85
N ASP A 227 -13.84 -24.98 -6.09
CA ASP A 227 -14.69 -26.08 -6.53
C ASP A 227 -14.46 -26.33 -8.03
N ALA A 228 -15.00 -27.43 -8.54
CA ALA A 228 -15.12 -27.64 -9.98
C ALA A 228 -16.23 -26.70 -10.55
N PRO A 229 -16.26 -26.46 -11.88
CA PRO A 229 -17.27 -25.59 -12.50
C PRO A 229 -18.74 -25.98 -12.25
N SER A 230 -18.99 -27.25 -11.90
CA SER A 230 -20.33 -27.74 -11.50
C SER A 230 -20.77 -27.31 -10.09
N MET A 231 -19.82 -26.82 -9.27
CA MET A 231 -20.00 -26.38 -7.88
C MET A 231 -20.67 -27.43 -6.99
N ASN A 232 -20.31 -28.70 -7.16
CA ASN A 232 -20.93 -29.82 -6.43
C ASN A 232 -20.10 -30.27 -5.20
N GLY A 233 -19.00 -29.58 -4.89
CA GLY A 233 -18.15 -29.83 -3.74
C GLY A 233 -18.34 -28.76 -2.66
N ASN A 234 -17.31 -27.94 -2.42
CA ASN A 234 -17.31 -26.90 -1.39
C ASN A 234 -18.46 -25.90 -1.52
N CYS A 235 -19.02 -25.73 -2.71
CA CYS A 235 -20.15 -24.83 -2.97
C CYS A 235 -21.46 -25.57 -3.31
N LEU A 236 -21.61 -26.83 -2.85
CA LEU A 236 -22.83 -27.60 -3.04
C LEU A 236 -24.08 -26.90 -2.46
N GLU A 237 -23.94 -26.29 -1.29
CA GLU A 237 -25.04 -25.63 -0.56
C GLU A 237 -25.24 -24.16 -0.95
N ALA A 238 -24.48 -23.64 -1.92
CA ALA A 238 -24.64 -22.26 -2.38
C ALA A 238 -26.05 -22.03 -2.95
N ASP A 239 -26.71 -20.96 -2.51
CA ASP A 239 -28.05 -20.60 -2.98
C ASP A 239 -27.97 -20.00 -4.40
N PRO A 240 -28.54 -20.65 -5.42
CA PRO A 240 -28.50 -20.14 -6.79
C PRO A 240 -29.31 -18.84 -6.98
N SER A 241 -30.18 -18.47 -6.04
CA SER A 241 -30.90 -17.19 -6.06
C SER A 241 -30.13 -16.04 -5.40
N ARG A 242 -29.00 -16.33 -4.75
CA ARG A 242 -28.17 -15.37 -4.00
C ARG A 242 -26.70 -15.56 -4.36
N SER A 243 -26.46 -15.67 -5.66
CA SER A 243 -25.26 -16.32 -6.16
C SER A 243 -23.99 -15.49 -5.91
N CYS A 244 -24.03 -14.15 -6.00
CA CYS A 244 -22.85 -13.31 -5.79
C CYS A 244 -22.47 -13.12 -4.33
N ALA A 245 -23.15 -13.83 -3.45
CA ALA A 245 -22.80 -13.83 -2.06
C ALA A 245 -21.69 -14.87 -1.78
N TYR A 246 -21.63 -16.01 -2.49
CA TYR A 246 -20.75 -17.13 -2.08
C TYR A 246 -20.26 -18.18 -3.09
N PRO A 247 -19.74 -17.82 -4.25
CA PRO A 247 -19.25 -18.84 -5.13
C PRO A 247 -17.78 -19.15 -4.85
N CYS A 248 -17.44 -20.42 -5.00
CA CYS A 248 -16.07 -20.87 -5.01
C CYS A 248 -15.38 -20.32 -6.26
N PHE A 249 -14.06 -20.16 -6.24
CA PHE A 249 -13.30 -19.97 -7.47
C PHE A 249 -13.05 -21.33 -8.15
N ASP A 250 -12.81 -21.31 -9.46
CA ASP A 250 -12.49 -22.52 -10.22
C ASP A 250 -11.17 -23.13 -9.76
N GLN A 251 -11.19 -24.41 -9.38
CA GLN A 251 -10.01 -25.13 -8.92
C GLN A 251 -8.88 -25.21 -9.97
N ASP A 252 -9.23 -25.18 -11.25
CA ASP A 252 -8.31 -25.48 -12.35
C ASP A 252 -7.64 -24.22 -12.90
N VAL A 253 -8.36 -23.11 -13.05
CA VAL A 253 -7.83 -21.83 -13.53
C VAL A 253 -8.45 -20.70 -12.73
N THR A 254 -7.60 -19.94 -12.04
CA THR A 254 -8.01 -18.86 -11.15
C THR A 254 -7.61 -17.51 -11.72
N TYR A 255 -8.27 -16.45 -11.27
CA TYR A 255 -8.00 -15.06 -11.65
C TYR A 255 -7.96 -14.17 -10.41
N GLY A 256 -7.19 -13.08 -10.45
CA GLY A 256 -7.19 -12.11 -9.37
C GLY A 256 -6.20 -10.97 -9.54
N ILE A 257 -6.38 -9.93 -8.73
CA ILE A 257 -5.55 -8.72 -8.69
C ILE A 257 -5.29 -8.34 -7.23
N ALA A 258 -4.04 -8.18 -6.82
CA ALA A 258 -3.70 -7.59 -5.52
C ALA A 258 -3.30 -6.13 -5.70
N VAL A 259 -3.81 -5.23 -4.85
CA VAL A 259 -3.60 -3.77 -4.99
C VAL A 259 -2.73 -3.25 -3.85
N HIS A 260 -1.48 -2.89 -4.18
CA HIS A 260 -0.48 -2.41 -3.22
C HIS A 260 -0.47 -0.89 -3.03
N GLY A 261 -1.50 -0.20 -3.51
CA GLY A 261 -1.61 1.26 -3.55
C GLY A 261 -1.25 1.85 -4.91
N PHE A 262 -0.95 3.15 -4.93
CA PHE A 262 -0.68 3.88 -6.16
C PHE A 262 0.78 3.73 -6.63
N ALA A 263 0.96 3.63 -7.94
CA ALA A 263 2.26 3.58 -8.60
C ALA A 263 2.91 4.97 -8.60
N ARG A 264 3.63 5.26 -7.50
CA ARG A 264 4.43 6.49 -7.32
C ARG A 264 5.91 6.12 -7.31
N THR A 265 6.76 7.00 -7.83
CA THR A 265 8.22 6.78 -7.73
C THR A 265 8.71 7.23 -6.35
N GLU A 266 9.14 6.29 -5.50
CA GLU A 266 9.61 6.56 -4.13
C GLU A 266 10.73 7.61 -4.06
N ALA A 267 11.56 7.71 -5.12
CA ALA A 267 12.62 8.71 -5.23
C ALA A 267 12.13 10.17 -5.23
N SER A 268 10.82 10.41 -5.36
CA SER A 268 10.25 11.75 -5.49
C SER A 268 9.60 12.30 -4.22
N LEU A 269 9.50 11.49 -3.16
CA LEU A 269 8.90 11.94 -1.91
C LEU A 269 9.98 12.41 -0.93
N PRO A 270 9.95 13.67 -0.46
CA PRO A 270 10.91 14.15 0.52
C PRO A 270 10.75 13.47 1.90
N ASN A 271 9.60 12.83 2.15
CA ASN A 271 9.18 12.30 3.44
C ASN A 271 8.52 10.93 3.30
N LYS A 272 8.50 10.16 4.39
CA LYS A 272 7.77 8.89 4.48
C LYS A 272 6.27 9.13 4.25
N GLU A 273 5.71 8.53 3.20
CA GLU A 273 4.27 8.42 2.98
C GLU A 273 3.66 7.44 3.99
N LEU A 274 2.46 7.77 4.45
CA LEU A 274 1.75 7.01 5.47
C LEU A 274 0.54 6.30 4.86
N PRO A 275 0.13 5.15 5.41
CA PRO A 275 -1.12 4.52 4.99
C PRO A 275 -2.31 5.43 5.29
N VAL A 276 -3.06 5.74 4.23
CA VAL A 276 -4.31 6.50 4.27
C VAL A 276 -5.43 5.59 3.79
N ARG A 277 -6.56 5.64 4.49
CA ARG A 277 -7.81 4.99 4.11
C ARG A 277 -8.93 6.03 4.10
N ILE A 278 -9.90 5.89 3.21
CA ILE A 278 -11.13 6.67 3.27
C ILE A 278 -12.37 5.80 3.41
N ASP A 279 -13.39 6.38 4.01
CA ASP A 279 -14.76 5.87 4.03
C ASP A 279 -15.68 6.96 3.50
N VAL A 280 -16.71 6.56 2.76
CA VAL A 280 -17.75 7.42 2.18
C VAL A 280 -19.06 6.82 2.63
N LEU A 281 -19.79 7.55 3.49
CA LEU A 281 -20.96 7.00 4.21
C LEU A 281 -22.18 6.89 3.29
N ARG A 282 -22.08 6.03 2.26
CA ARG A 282 -23.12 5.76 1.27
C ARG A 282 -22.94 4.38 0.67
N ASP A 283 -24.02 3.61 0.68
CA ASP A 283 -24.01 2.21 0.28
C ASP A 283 -24.05 2.05 -1.24
N LEU A 284 -24.66 3.01 -1.95
CA LEU A 284 -24.80 3.01 -3.41
C LEU A 284 -24.30 4.32 -4.03
N GLU A 285 -23.46 4.19 -5.06
CA GLU A 285 -23.08 5.27 -5.97
C GLU A 285 -24.23 5.51 -6.98
N PRO A 286 -24.74 6.74 -7.18
CA PRO A 286 -25.69 7.00 -8.27
C PRO A 286 -25.10 6.68 -9.64
N ASP A 287 -25.86 6.00 -10.50
CA ASP A 287 -25.41 5.61 -11.85
C ASP A 287 -25.73 6.68 -12.92
N PRO A 288 -24.76 7.50 -13.35
CA PRO A 288 -24.98 8.50 -14.38
C PRO A 288 -25.21 7.88 -15.77
N ARG A 289 -24.86 6.61 -16.00
CA ARG A 289 -25.10 5.91 -17.28
C ARG A 289 -26.60 5.64 -17.48
N GLU A 290 -27.35 5.48 -16.38
CA GLU A 290 -28.81 5.37 -16.35
C GLU A 290 -29.50 6.73 -16.13
N GLY A 291 -28.76 7.83 -16.26
CA GLY A 291 -29.29 9.19 -16.11
C GLY A 291 -29.54 9.62 -14.66
N GLN A 292 -29.06 8.85 -13.67
CA GLN A 292 -29.08 9.31 -12.28
C GLN A 292 -28.13 10.49 -12.11
N LYS A 293 -28.49 11.43 -11.22
CA LYS A 293 -27.67 12.61 -11.00
C LYS A 293 -26.59 12.31 -9.96
N PRO A 294 -25.32 12.68 -10.22
CA PRO A 294 -24.29 12.61 -9.21
C PRO A 294 -24.66 13.40 -7.96
N VAL A 295 -24.24 12.89 -6.81
CA VAL A 295 -24.55 13.51 -5.51
C VAL A 295 -23.26 13.98 -4.83
N PRO A 296 -23.30 15.07 -4.06
CA PRO A 296 -22.18 15.45 -3.21
C PRO A 296 -21.93 14.40 -2.13
N MET A 297 -20.66 14.03 -1.92
CA MET A 297 -20.20 13.09 -0.91
C MET A 297 -19.03 13.65 -0.11
N HIS A 298 -18.85 13.14 1.10
CA HIS A 298 -17.76 13.50 2.01
C HIS A 298 -16.94 12.27 2.35
N ALA A 299 -15.61 12.43 2.36
CA ALA A 299 -14.70 11.38 2.77
C ALA A 299 -14.35 11.52 4.27
N ARG A 300 -14.45 10.41 4.99
CA ARG A 300 -13.81 10.23 6.31
C ARG A 300 -12.46 9.57 6.10
N VAL A 301 -11.42 10.38 6.21
CA VAL A 301 -10.02 9.98 6.06
C VAL A 301 -9.47 9.44 7.38
N ASN A 302 -8.77 8.32 7.32
CA ASN A 302 -8.05 7.72 8.43
C ASN A 302 -6.59 7.52 8.05
N VAL A 303 -5.68 8.14 8.80
CA VAL A 303 -4.23 8.00 8.63
C VAL A 303 -3.68 7.13 9.75
N SER A 304 -2.80 6.19 9.43
CA SER A 304 -2.18 5.29 10.40
C SER A 304 -0.66 5.29 10.32
N GLY A 305 0.00 4.64 11.29
CA GLY A 305 1.46 4.60 11.36
C GLY A 305 2.08 5.91 11.86
N LEU A 306 1.30 6.72 12.58
CA LEU A 306 1.70 8.00 13.15
C LEU A 306 2.50 7.83 14.44
N THR A 307 3.34 8.80 14.75
CA THR A 307 4.09 8.92 16.00
C THR A 307 3.57 10.12 16.79
N ALA A 308 3.16 9.90 18.04
CA ALA A 308 2.64 10.98 18.88
C ALA A 308 3.67 12.11 19.04
N GLY A 309 3.22 13.36 18.92
CA GLY A 309 4.04 14.57 18.97
C GLY A 309 4.68 14.98 17.64
N HIS A 310 4.68 14.11 16.63
CA HIS A 310 5.16 14.45 15.30
C HIS A 310 4.10 15.22 14.50
N GLN A 311 4.56 16.05 13.56
CA GLN A 311 3.69 16.82 12.67
C GLN A 311 3.56 16.14 11.32
N TYR A 312 2.39 16.29 10.71
CA TYR A 312 2.01 15.62 9.47
C TYR A 312 1.22 16.59 8.58
N THR A 313 1.24 16.32 7.28
CA THR A 313 0.38 16.99 6.30
C THR A 313 -0.44 15.96 5.55
N LEU A 314 -1.75 16.17 5.48
CA LEU A 314 -2.67 15.49 4.57
C LEU A 314 -2.91 16.39 3.36
N TYR A 315 -2.63 15.90 2.16
CA TYR A 315 -2.92 16.56 0.88
C TYR A 315 -4.14 15.91 0.24
N ALA A 316 -5.03 16.72 -0.34
CA ALA A 316 -6.20 16.25 -1.08
C ALA A 316 -6.10 16.67 -2.56
N TYR A 317 -6.43 15.74 -3.46
CA TYR A 317 -6.42 15.94 -4.92
C TYR A 317 -7.79 15.56 -5.47
N ARG A 318 -8.41 16.44 -6.25
CA ARG A 318 -9.76 16.29 -6.80
C ARG A 318 -9.70 16.14 -8.31
N GLY A 319 -10.47 15.18 -8.81
CA GLY A 319 -10.52 14.84 -10.23
C GLY A 319 -9.65 13.65 -10.58
N PHE A 320 -10.13 12.81 -11.49
CA PHE A 320 -9.50 11.54 -11.88
C PHE A 320 -8.01 11.62 -12.24
N ASN A 321 -7.59 12.69 -12.93
CA ASN A 321 -6.21 12.84 -13.40
C ASN A 321 -5.29 13.59 -12.42
N SER A 322 -5.82 14.05 -11.29
CA SER A 322 -5.12 14.94 -10.34
C SER A 322 -4.05 14.23 -9.51
N PHE A 323 -4.12 12.90 -9.35
CA PHE A 323 -3.20 12.19 -8.48
C PHE A 323 -1.76 12.24 -8.99
N PRO A 324 -0.79 12.75 -8.20
CA PRO A 324 0.57 12.98 -8.67
C PRO A 324 1.34 11.66 -8.81
N THR A 325 2.02 11.49 -9.94
CA THR A 325 2.94 10.36 -10.16
C THR A 325 4.27 10.56 -9.43
N THR A 326 4.63 11.82 -9.14
CA THR A 326 5.85 12.21 -8.42
C THR A 326 5.57 13.35 -7.43
N GLY A 327 6.27 13.36 -6.30
CA GLY A 327 6.20 14.47 -5.33
C GLY A 327 4.79 14.71 -4.77
N ILE A 328 4.57 15.90 -4.19
CA ILE A 328 3.30 16.29 -3.54
C ILE A 328 2.63 17.50 -4.21
N GLU A 329 3.13 17.97 -5.36
CA GLU A 329 2.60 19.15 -6.06
C GLU A 329 1.18 18.91 -6.63
N GLY A 330 0.44 19.99 -6.87
CA GLY A 330 -0.86 19.94 -7.56
C GLY A 330 -2.07 19.56 -6.70
N TYR A 331 -1.96 19.65 -5.37
CA TYR A 331 -3.07 19.42 -4.44
C TYR A 331 -4.07 20.59 -4.43
N ASP A 332 -5.34 20.28 -4.19
CA ASP A 332 -6.43 21.26 -4.05
C ASP A 332 -6.57 21.79 -2.63
N ASP A 333 -6.22 20.96 -1.65
CA ASP A 333 -6.25 21.32 -0.23
C ASP A 333 -5.17 20.60 0.56
N LYS A 334 -4.81 21.17 1.71
CA LYS A 334 -3.92 20.52 2.67
C LYS A 334 -4.30 20.83 4.10
N ILE A 335 -3.97 19.89 4.98
CA ILE A 335 -4.24 19.99 6.41
C ILE A 335 -3.00 19.59 7.17
N GLU A 336 -2.58 20.46 8.07
CA GLU A 336 -1.45 20.21 8.93
C GLU A 336 -1.96 19.81 10.31
N PHE A 337 -1.44 18.72 10.87
CA PHE A 337 -1.86 18.22 12.18
C PHE A 337 -0.68 17.66 12.96
N THR A 338 -0.82 17.64 14.29
CA THR A 338 0.11 16.95 15.20
C THR A 338 -0.56 15.69 15.68
N ALA A 339 0.10 14.53 15.50
CA ALA A 339 -0.48 13.27 15.95
C ALA A 339 -0.47 13.20 17.47
N THR A 340 -1.60 12.80 18.06
CA THR A 340 -1.71 12.49 19.49
C THR A 340 -1.68 10.99 19.76
N SER A 341 -1.80 10.17 18.71
CA SER A 341 -1.82 8.72 18.77
C SER A 341 -1.27 8.11 17.47
N ALA A 342 -1.26 6.78 17.35
CA ALA A 342 -0.83 6.07 16.14
C ALA A 342 -1.78 6.22 14.94
N THR A 343 -2.97 6.77 15.17
CA THR A 343 -4.01 6.98 14.17
C THR A 343 -4.60 8.39 14.28
N TRP A 344 -5.04 8.94 13.15
CA TRP A 344 -5.74 10.22 13.10
C TRP A 344 -6.88 10.14 12.08
N SER A 345 -8.03 10.72 12.44
CA SER A 345 -9.24 10.71 11.61
C SER A 345 -9.64 12.14 11.28
N TYR A 346 -10.12 12.34 10.05
CA TYR A 346 -10.54 13.63 9.54
C TYR A 346 -11.73 13.46 8.60
N THR A 347 -12.76 14.27 8.78
CA THR A 347 -13.88 14.34 7.84
C THR A 347 -13.68 15.55 6.95
N ASP A 348 -13.52 15.34 5.64
CA ASP A 348 -13.35 16.43 4.69
C ASP A 348 -14.66 17.24 4.56
N PRO A 349 -14.69 18.52 4.96
CA PRO A 349 -15.87 19.35 4.87
C PRO A 349 -16.19 19.75 3.42
N ARG A 350 -15.26 19.58 2.48
CA ARG A 350 -15.49 19.87 1.07
C ARG A 350 -15.98 18.61 0.37
N ALA A 351 -17.22 18.66 -0.09
CA ALA A 351 -17.77 17.56 -0.87
C ALA A 351 -17.05 17.39 -2.23
N PHE A 352 -17.13 16.18 -2.75
CA PHE A 352 -16.83 15.84 -4.15
C PHE A 352 -18.07 15.15 -4.75
N LEU A 353 -18.19 15.10 -6.08
CA LEU A 353 -19.32 14.43 -6.74
C LEU A 353 -19.08 12.93 -6.80
N SER A 354 -20.16 12.15 -6.71
CA SER A 354 -20.09 10.70 -6.69
C SER A 354 -19.51 10.07 -7.95
N ASP A 355 -19.71 10.71 -9.11
CA ASP A 355 -19.19 10.29 -10.41
C ASP A 355 -17.76 10.80 -10.70
N ASP A 356 -17.08 11.35 -9.69
CA ASP A 356 -15.72 11.89 -9.81
C ASP A 356 -14.71 11.04 -9.01
N ALA A 357 -13.51 11.58 -8.82
CA ALA A 357 -12.46 11.01 -8.01
C ALA A 357 -11.90 12.00 -6.99
N ILE A 358 -11.47 11.47 -5.84
CA ILE A 358 -10.72 12.21 -4.83
C ILE A 358 -9.64 11.30 -4.24
N TYR A 359 -8.47 11.89 -3.99
CA TYR A 359 -7.32 11.17 -3.48
C TYR A 359 -6.70 11.91 -2.30
N TYR A 360 -6.14 11.15 -1.37
CA TYR A 360 -5.46 11.68 -0.21
C TYR A 360 -4.06 11.09 -0.05
N ILE A 361 -3.08 11.95 0.21
CA ILE A 361 -1.70 11.56 0.55
C ILE A 361 -1.36 12.16 1.90
N ALA A 362 -0.93 11.32 2.85
CA ALA A 362 -0.41 11.78 4.14
C ALA A 362 1.11 11.60 4.20
N VAL A 363 1.82 12.63 4.62
CA VAL A 363 3.27 12.59 4.82
C VAL A 363 3.66 13.13 6.18
N GLU A 364 4.72 12.58 6.75
CA GLU A 364 5.39 13.21 7.88
C GLU A 364 5.98 14.56 7.48
N ARG A 365 5.77 15.59 8.31
CA ARG A 365 6.45 16.86 8.12
C ARG A 365 7.84 16.76 8.71
N THR A 366 8.83 16.52 7.85
CA THR A 366 10.20 16.91 8.18
C THR A 366 10.31 18.41 7.92
N ASP A 367 9.81 19.20 8.87
CA ASP A 367 10.03 20.62 8.80
C ASP A 367 11.55 20.84 8.78
N ARG A 368 12.08 21.38 7.68
CA ARG A 368 13.43 21.95 7.66
C ARG A 368 13.60 22.96 8.81
N ALA A 369 12.53 23.50 9.38
CA ALA A 369 12.50 24.32 10.58
C ALA A 369 12.70 23.53 11.89
N VAL A 370 12.18 22.29 12.01
CA VAL A 370 12.49 21.40 13.14
C VAL A 370 13.89 20.81 12.98
N ALA A 371 14.29 20.43 11.76
CA ALA A 371 15.67 20.08 11.46
C ALA A 371 16.62 21.27 11.69
N ARG A 372 16.21 22.54 11.47
CA ARG A 372 16.95 23.76 11.84
C ARG A 372 16.81 24.17 13.31
N ALA A 373 15.80 23.72 14.04
CA ALA A 373 15.70 23.92 15.49
C ALA A 373 16.57 22.91 16.22
N VAL A 374 16.62 21.67 15.73
CA VAL A 374 17.54 20.62 16.15
C VAL A 374 18.97 20.94 15.67
N ALA A 375 19.14 21.46 14.45
CA ALA A 375 20.43 21.95 13.95
C ALA A 375 20.78 23.37 14.44
N GLY A 376 19.85 24.07 15.09
CA GLY A 376 20.13 25.27 15.88
C GLY A 376 20.84 24.92 17.18
N ALA A 377 20.82 23.64 17.55
CA ALA A 377 21.72 23.03 18.52
C ALA A 377 22.94 22.35 17.84
N MET A 378 23.26 22.63 16.57
CA MET A 378 24.59 22.33 16.03
C MET A 378 25.61 23.17 16.80
N ARG A 379 26.35 22.51 17.69
CA ARG A 379 27.53 23.12 18.30
C ARG A 379 28.71 22.92 17.34
N GLN A 380 29.31 24.05 16.99
CA GLN A 380 30.46 24.14 16.11
C GLN A 380 31.62 23.30 16.64
N LEU A 381 32.20 22.44 15.79
CA LEU A 381 33.45 21.78 16.10
C LEU A 381 34.60 22.76 15.82
N GLU A 382 35.13 23.40 16.86
CA GLU A 382 36.35 24.20 16.74
C GLU A 382 37.57 23.28 16.77
N CYS A 383 38.15 23.02 15.60
CA CYS A 383 39.46 22.36 15.50
C CYS A 383 40.54 23.31 16.03
N ARG A 384 40.94 23.16 17.29
CA ARG A 384 42.10 23.89 17.82
C ARG A 384 43.39 23.28 17.29
N LYS A 385 44.35 24.16 16.99
CA LYS A 385 45.67 23.89 16.41
C LYS A 385 46.52 23.01 17.35
N GLY A 386 46.27 21.70 17.35
CA GLY A 386 47.19 20.68 17.84
C GLY A 386 48.05 20.21 16.68
N GLY A 387 49.38 20.20 16.85
CA GLY A 387 50.39 20.14 15.79
C GLY A 387 50.04 19.24 14.59
N SER A 388 49.99 19.83 13.40
CA SER A 388 49.80 19.14 12.12
C SER A 388 51.14 18.68 11.54
N SER A 389 51.13 17.53 10.87
CA SER A 389 52.16 17.15 9.89
C SER A 389 51.50 17.01 8.51
N SER A 390 52.29 16.97 7.43
CA SER A 390 51.79 16.91 6.04
C SER A 390 50.92 15.70 5.68
N THR A 391 50.75 14.76 6.62
CA THR A 391 49.99 13.52 6.44
C THR A 391 48.98 13.24 7.55
N SER A 392 48.88 14.11 8.57
CA SER A 392 47.95 13.89 9.69
C SER A 392 47.62 15.18 10.44
N PHE A 393 46.37 15.27 10.89
CA PHE A 393 45.93 16.26 11.89
C PHE A 393 45.16 15.56 13.01
N HIS A 394 45.20 16.15 14.21
CA HIS A 394 44.46 15.67 15.38
C HIS A 394 43.30 16.62 15.69
N ALA A 395 42.11 16.06 15.93
CA ALA A 395 40.97 16.79 16.46
C ALA A 395 40.29 15.93 17.54
N THR A 396 40.03 16.54 18.69
CA THR A 396 39.25 15.91 19.78
C THR A 396 37.81 16.37 19.71
N LEU A 397 36.88 15.42 19.78
CA LEU A 397 35.44 15.66 19.84
C LEU A 397 34.95 15.45 21.27
N ASP A 398 34.37 16.49 21.88
CA ASP A 398 33.75 16.41 23.21
C ASP A 398 32.27 16.02 23.08
N ASP A 399 31.96 14.77 23.43
CA ASP A 399 30.62 14.16 23.36
C ASP A 399 29.93 14.06 24.74
N SER A 400 30.52 14.67 25.77
CA SER A 400 30.07 14.55 27.16
C SER A 400 28.61 14.97 27.35
N GLY A 401 28.11 15.90 26.53
CA GLY A 401 26.73 16.40 26.54
C GLY A 401 25.71 15.71 25.60
N TRP A 402 26.10 14.69 24.81
CA TRP A 402 25.22 14.15 23.75
C TRP A 402 24.24 13.09 24.28
N ALA A 403 22.99 13.04 23.78
CA ALA A 403 22.12 11.89 24.03
C ALA A 403 22.61 10.68 23.20
N PRO A 404 22.52 9.43 23.70
CA PRO A 404 22.89 8.26 22.91
C PRO A 404 22.05 8.18 21.63
N GLY A 405 22.70 8.18 20.45
CA GLY A 405 22.03 8.07 19.16
C GLY A 405 21.71 9.39 18.44
N SER A 406 22.13 10.55 18.95
CA SER A 406 21.90 11.85 18.29
C SER A 406 23.21 12.54 17.90
N GLY A 407 23.39 12.84 16.61
CA GLY A 407 24.42 13.76 16.14
C GLY A 407 24.55 13.81 14.61
N TYR A 408 24.38 15.00 14.03
CA TYR A 408 24.91 15.36 12.72
C TYR A 408 25.98 16.43 12.95
N PHE A 409 27.14 16.33 12.30
CA PHE A 409 28.18 17.36 12.35
C PHE A 409 28.60 17.76 10.94
N THR A 410 29.02 19.02 10.80
CA THR A 410 29.55 19.60 9.56
C THR A 410 30.95 20.11 9.83
N VAL A 411 31.92 19.69 9.02
CA VAL A 411 33.30 20.21 9.07
C VAL A 411 33.40 21.35 8.06
N THR A 412 33.39 22.59 8.55
CA THR A 412 33.42 23.79 7.68
C THR A 412 34.81 24.36 7.44
N ALA A 413 35.83 23.89 8.16
CA ALA A 413 37.23 24.21 7.88
C ALA A 413 38.18 23.15 8.46
N ALA A 414 38.85 22.40 7.58
CA ALA A 414 40.10 21.73 7.92
C ALA A 414 41.22 22.67 7.50
N SER A 415 41.79 23.40 8.46
CA SER A 415 43.00 24.17 8.17
C SER A 415 44.21 23.26 8.26
N ILE A 416 44.93 23.17 7.13
CA ILE A 416 46.32 22.69 6.96
C ILE A 416 46.45 21.19 6.60
N MET A 417 46.28 20.91 5.31
CA MET A 417 47.31 20.22 4.52
C MET A 417 47.75 21.22 3.45
N ASP A 418 49.05 21.48 3.28
CA ASP A 418 49.60 22.57 2.45
C ASP A 418 49.24 22.52 0.95
N ASN A 419 48.41 21.58 0.49
CA ASN A 419 47.98 21.46 -0.91
C ASN A 419 46.46 21.23 -1.10
N TYR A 420 45.61 21.42 -0.08
CA TYR A 420 44.17 21.14 -0.21
C TYR A 420 43.34 22.44 -0.07
N HIS A 421 42.84 22.96 -1.20
CA HIS A 421 41.86 24.05 -1.25
C HIS A 421 40.50 23.50 -1.69
N SER A 422 39.70 22.97 -0.77
CA SER A 422 38.30 22.64 -1.07
C SER A 422 37.38 23.72 -0.52
N ALA A 423 36.71 24.45 -1.42
CA ALA A 423 35.58 25.34 -1.07
C ALA A 423 34.27 24.58 -0.82
N ALA A 424 34.28 23.24 -0.93
CA ALA A 424 33.10 22.39 -0.78
C ALA A 424 33.10 21.65 0.57
N PRO A 425 31.93 21.55 1.25
CA PRO A 425 31.80 20.82 2.50
C PRO A 425 31.91 19.30 2.30
N LEU A 426 32.62 18.63 3.21
CA LEU A 426 32.62 17.16 3.31
C LEU A 426 31.27 16.66 3.83
N VAL A 427 30.74 15.60 3.20
CA VAL A 427 29.52 14.93 3.65
C VAL A 427 29.92 13.60 4.29
N CYS A 428 29.58 13.44 5.57
CA CYS A 428 29.76 12.19 6.31
C CYS A 428 28.40 11.56 6.55
N VAL A 429 28.24 10.27 6.26
CA VAL A 429 26.99 9.52 6.50
C VAL A 429 27.31 8.32 7.38
N GLY A 430 26.65 8.25 8.55
CA GLY A 430 26.74 7.10 9.45
C GLY A 430 25.49 7.02 10.31
N ASN A 431 24.88 5.84 10.38
CA ASN A 431 23.64 5.58 11.14
C ASN A 431 23.88 4.75 12.42
N ASP A 432 25.13 4.39 12.74
CA ASP A 432 25.47 3.57 13.92
C ASP A 432 26.89 3.88 14.41
N PHE A 433 27.03 4.29 15.68
CA PHE A 433 28.32 4.61 16.32
C PHE A 433 29.21 3.38 16.57
N LYS A 434 28.73 2.16 16.24
CA LYS A 434 29.51 0.93 16.35
C LYS A 434 30.31 0.58 15.09
N ARG A 435 30.19 1.36 14.02
CA ARG A 435 30.90 1.15 12.75
C ARG A 435 31.72 2.39 12.35
N PRO A 436 32.77 2.23 11.54
CA PRO A 436 33.50 3.37 11.03
C PRO A 436 32.60 4.30 10.24
N ILE A 437 32.67 5.60 10.52
CA ILE A 437 31.98 6.62 9.74
C ILE A 437 32.83 6.90 8.50
N SER A 438 32.23 6.75 7.32
CA SER A 438 32.86 7.09 6.04
C SER A 438 32.47 8.51 5.67
N CYS A 439 33.48 9.35 5.43
CA CYS A 439 33.32 10.66 4.83
C CYS A 439 33.89 10.63 3.41
N VAL A 440 33.13 11.17 2.45
CA VAL A 440 33.55 11.27 1.05
C VAL A 440 33.68 12.74 0.70
N GLY A 441 34.85 13.13 0.20
CA GLY A 441 35.13 14.45 -0.34
C GLY A 441 35.66 14.33 -1.76
N TYR A 442 35.33 15.32 -2.60
CA TYR A 442 35.88 15.46 -3.94
C TYR A 442 37.01 16.48 -3.92
N ASP A 443 38.16 16.11 -4.48
CA ASP A 443 39.18 17.08 -4.87
C ASP A 443 38.77 17.70 -6.21
N ASN A 444 38.70 19.03 -6.28
CA ASN A 444 38.42 19.77 -7.51
C ASN A 444 39.70 20.10 -8.30
N GLY A 445 40.86 19.55 -7.92
CA GLY A 445 42.06 19.54 -8.76
C GLY A 445 41.93 18.58 -9.95
N ASP A 446 42.68 18.85 -11.03
CA ASP A 446 42.62 18.26 -12.38
C ASP A 446 42.72 16.72 -12.50
N SER A 447 42.78 15.96 -11.40
CA SER A 447 42.91 14.49 -11.39
C SER A 447 41.69 13.72 -10.86
N GLY A 448 40.64 14.37 -10.37
CA GLY A 448 39.38 13.70 -9.99
C GLY A 448 39.54 12.53 -9.01
N THR A 449 40.50 12.63 -8.08
CA THR A 449 40.84 11.53 -7.16
C THR A 449 39.86 11.50 -5.98
N LEU A 450 39.31 10.32 -5.69
CA LEU A 450 38.36 10.11 -4.61
C LEU A 450 39.11 9.94 -3.29
N VAL A 451 38.90 10.83 -2.31
CA VAL A 451 39.54 10.73 -0.99
C VAL A 451 38.54 10.16 0.01
N GLN A 452 38.87 8.99 0.56
CA GLN A 452 38.05 8.32 1.58
C GLN A 452 38.66 8.52 2.96
N VAL A 453 37.88 9.09 3.89
CA VAL A 453 38.29 9.27 5.29
C VAL A 453 37.47 8.32 6.18
N THR A 454 38.16 7.57 7.04
CA THR A 454 37.56 6.55 7.92
C THR A 454 37.81 6.90 9.40
N LEU A 455 36.76 6.99 10.21
CA LEU A 455 36.83 7.26 11.66
C LEU A 455 36.70 5.95 12.46
N THR A 456 37.53 5.71 13.50
CA THR A 456 37.52 4.44 14.27
C THR A 456 37.43 4.67 15.79
N PRO A 457 36.52 3.99 16.54
CA PRO A 457 36.41 4.15 17.99
C PRO A 457 37.48 3.40 18.79
N THR A 458 37.89 3.96 19.95
CA THR A 458 38.84 3.33 20.90
C THR A 458 38.20 3.11 22.29
N PRO A 459 38.31 1.93 22.95
CA PRO A 459 37.67 1.68 24.26
C PRO A 459 38.60 1.94 25.46
N THR A 460 38.10 2.64 26.50
CA THR A 460 38.74 2.68 27.84
C THR A 460 37.70 2.47 28.98
N GLY A 461 37.87 1.41 29.80
CA GLY A 461 37.41 1.24 31.21
C GLY A 461 35.92 1.03 31.59
N LEU A 462 35.57 -0.20 32.05
CA LEU A 462 34.38 -0.81 32.73
C LEU A 462 33.49 0.00 33.74
N PRO A 463 32.31 -0.49 34.24
CA PRO A 463 31.48 -1.66 33.88
C PRO A 463 29.97 -1.38 33.57
N THR A 464 29.29 -2.44 33.13
CA THR A 464 28.10 -2.57 32.25
C THR A 464 26.74 -2.83 32.91
N ALA A 465 25.64 -2.49 32.21
CA ALA A 465 24.31 -3.11 32.33
C ALA A 465 23.70 -3.41 30.93
N SER A 466 22.98 -4.54 30.80
CA SER A 466 22.72 -5.28 29.55
C SER A 466 21.29 -5.15 29.03
N TYR A 467 21.11 -5.02 27.70
CA TYR A 467 19.87 -5.38 26.99
C TYR A 467 20.21 -6.14 25.69
N ARG A 468 19.46 -7.21 25.42
CA ARG A 468 19.61 -8.20 24.32
C ARG A 468 18.65 -7.85 23.19
N PHE A 469 19.02 -7.95 21.90
CA PHE A 469 18.14 -8.45 20.83
C PHE A 469 18.87 -8.95 19.56
N LEU A 470 18.09 -9.75 18.80
CA LEU A 470 18.28 -10.74 17.73
C LEU A 470 19.13 -10.38 16.48
N ASN A 471 19.58 -11.46 15.82
CA ASN A 471 20.63 -11.58 14.79
C ASN A 471 20.05 -11.96 13.41
N ILE A 472 20.67 -11.50 12.32
CA ILE A 472 20.70 -12.16 10.99
C ILE A 472 22.20 -12.34 10.63
N SER A 473 22.67 -13.58 10.76
CA SER A 473 23.85 -14.33 10.19
C SER A 473 25.01 -13.54 9.53
N GLU A 474 26.32 -13.80 9.73
CA GLU A 474 27.12 -14.92 10.29
C GLU A 474 28.39 -14.41 11.05
N ASP A 475 28.98 -15.32 11.83
CA ASP A 475 29.90 -15.28 13.00
C ASP A 475 31.41 -14.89 12.77
N PRO A 476 32.33 -14.91 13.77
CA PRO A 476 32.27 -14.48 15.18
C PRO A 476 33.59 -13.77 15.63
N VAL A 477 33.55 -12.55 16.17
CA VAL A 477 34.58 -12.14 17.15
C VAL A 477 33.94 -11.25 18.21
N ALA A 478 33.87 -11.78 19.42
CA ALA A 478 33.41 -11.09 20.61
C ALA A 478 34.16 -9.77 20.82
N ARG A 479 33.44 -8.64 20.85
CA ARG A 479 33.94 -7.36 21.38
C ARG A 479 32.84 -6.61 22.15
N PRO A 480 33.21 -5.83 23.19
CA PRO A 480 32.31 -5.42 24.27
C PRO A 480 31.42 -4.23 23.89
N PRO A 481 30.36 -3.92 24.68
CA PRO A 481 29.52 -2.76 24.44
C PRO A 481 30.28 -1.46 24.74
N GLN A 482 30.16 -0.46 23.86
CA GLN A 482 30.82 0.84 24.00
C GLN A 482 29.92 1.84 24.76
N THR A 483 30.50 2.44 25.80
CA THR A 483 30.09 3.69 26.44
C THR A 483 30.99 4.83 25.95
N LYS A 484 30.48 6.07 26.11
CA LYS A 484 31.12 7.33 25.73
C LYS A 484 32.60 7.44 26.16
N GLY A 485 33.43 7.89 25.24
CA GLY A 485 34.84 8.20 25.43
C GLY A 485 35.36 9.01 24.22
N PRO A 486 36.45 9.79 24.40
CA PRO A 486 37.00 10.61 23.33
C PRO A 486 37.47 9.75 22.15
N TRP A 487 37.16 10.21 20.93
CA TRP A 487 37.55 9.56 19.68
C TRP A 487 38.90 10.07 19.20
N ASP A 488 39.77 9.17 18.74
CA ASP A 488 40.97 9.51 18.00
C ASP A 488 40.76 9.29 16.49
N CYS A 489 41.09 10.30 15.69
CA CYS A 489 40.97 10.27 14.23
C CYS A 489 42.31 9.87 13.59
N SER A 490 42.32 8.89 12.68
CA SER A 490 43.47 8.59 11.82
C SER A 490 43.05 8.49 10.36
N VAL A 491 43.71 9.23 9.47
CA VAL A 491 43.45 9.18 8.02
C VAL A 491 44.52 8.33 7.34
N THR A 492 44.11 7.44 6.44
CA THR A 492 45.02 6.72 5.52
C THR A 492 44.66 7.11 4.10
N VAL A 493 45.61 7.67 3.34
CA VAL A 493 45.44 7.98 1.92
C VAL A 493 45.92 6.77 1.12
N THR A 494 45.00 6.08 0.44
CA THR A 494 45.35 5.06 -0.56
C THR A 494 45.25 5.68 -1.94
N GLY A 495 46.38 5.72 -2.65
CA GLY A 495 46.47 6.16 -4.05
C GLY A 495 46.12 5.05 -5.02
#